data_AF-A0ABD0BZC8-F1
#
_entry.id   AF-A0ABD0BZC8-F1
#
_cell.length_a   1.000
_cell.length_b   1.000
_cell.length_c   1.000
_cell.angle_alpha   90.00
_cell.angle_beta   90.00
_cell.angle_gamma   90.00
#
_symmetry.space_group_name_H-M   'P 1'
#
loop_
_entity.id
_entity.type
_entity.pdbx_description
1 polymer ?
#
loop_
_entity_poly.entity_id
_entity_poly.type
_entity_poly.pdbx_seq_one_letter_code
_entity_poly.pdbx_strand_id
1 'polypeptide(L)'
;MIDCYVNVYNGNDECRIPLTDSGAYEVKENDKLVFHLIISEQELLTLGEPVMVIGDIPTTFLRNENSPQGECHFVSCEPSYSHSSRYFFNFFGESEVTIYFGKAEGKTLTFKFNILARKENAKLAEEMLGFISDNVDDTVAICFSRSKTGGGFNNEEEHKFSKYDAVIYAVNYLSQSLPAFVNDKKTHWKQKVILSQNGQPTGPDSVYWALTNLDRLSPSTADNYNIYFNNRGYHFDEQPKEVLIDDTNVYENIIINSFLYNADNFLYALKKHYSELACEDVGYSDTEYVRFDHTMSKYAKIALKMRIKEIEENHELVKKLIYSFKKIMPSKISPNILPKITSFVAKKGHYREAFRLINIANLSSARLC
;
A
#
# COMPACT_ATOMS: atom_id res chain seq x y z
N MET A 1 36.97 -26.81 18.78
CA MET A 1 35.59 -27.07 18.31
C MET A 1 34.67 -26.70 19.44
N ILE A 2 33.65 -25.87 19.17
CA ILE A 2 32.68 -25.43 20.17
C ILE A 2 31.37 -26.14 19.85
N ASP A 3 30.93 -27.02 20.74
CA ASP A 3 29.66 -27.72 20.62
C ASP A 3 28.66 -27.15 21.61
N CYS A 4 27.49 -26.74 21.11
CA CYS A 4 26.41 -26.21 21.94
C CYS A 4 25.15 -27.01 21.71
N TYR A 5 24.43 -27.33 22.78
CA TYR A 5 23.13 -27.97 22.70
C TYR A 5 22.24 -27.53 23.87
N VAL A 6 20.93 -27.60 23.67
CA VAL A 6 19.95 -27.34 24.72
C VAL A 6 19.18 -28.62 25.02
N ASN A 7 19.03 -28.93 26.30
CA ASN A 7 18.13 -29.96 26.76
C ASN A 7 16.79 -29.29 27.11
N VAL A 8 15.74 -29.72 26.43
CA VAL A 8 14.37 -29.26 26.60
C VAL A 8 13.64 -30.31 27.43
N TYR A 9 13.19 -29.94 28.62
CA TYR A 9 12.40 -30.81 29.49
C TYR A 9 10.93 -30.42 29.43
N ASN A 10 10.08 -31.35 28.99
CA ASN A 10 8.63 -31.22 28.98
C ASN A 10 7.99 -32.35 29.79
N GLY A 11 7.64 -32.07 31.05
CA GLY A 11 7.17 -33.10 31.97
C GLY A 11 8.27 -34.14 32.26
N ASN A 12 8.07 -35.38 31.81
CA ASN A 12 9.03 -36.48 31.97
C ASN A 12 9.92 -36.70 30.73
N ASP A 13 9.66 -36.02 29.62
CA ASP A 13 10.40 -36.20 28.38
C ASP A 13 11.56 -35.19 28.31
N GLU A 14 12.74 -35.68 27.92
CA GLU A 14 13.95 -34.90 27.67
C GLU A 14 14.30 -34.98 26.18
N CYS A 15 14.36 -33.83 25.52
CA CYS A 15 14.78 -33.72 24.13
C CYS A 15 16.07 -32.91 24.05
N ARG A 16 17.10 -33.48 23.43
CA ARG A 16 18.38 -32.80 23.20
C ARG A 16 18.42 -32.22 21.81
N ILE A 17 18.56 -30.90 21.72
CA ILE A 17 18.59 -30.17 20.46
C ILE A 17 20.01 -29.62 20.25
N PRO A 18 20.77 -30.09 19.24
CA PRO A 18 22.05 -29.48 18.89
C PRO A 18 21.82 -28.08 18.32
N LEU A 19 22.54 -27.10 18.88
CA LEU A 19 22.47 -25.70 18.48
C LEU A 19 23.57 -25.39 17.47
N THR A 20 23.17 -24.93 16.30
CA THR A 20 24.04 -24.50 15.21
C THR A 20 23.88 -23.01 14.99
N ASP A 21 24.97 -22.33 14.64
CA ASP A 21 24.95 -20.91 14.29
C ASP A 21 23.95 -20.70 13.13
N SER A 22 23.02 -19.74 13.26
CA SER A 22 21.87 -19.49 12.37
C SER A 22 20.68 -20.48 12.37
N GLY A 23 20.63 -21.42 13.32
CA GLY A 23 19.46 -22.29 13.50
C GLY A 23 18.24 -21.57 14.06
N ALA A 24 17.04 -21.95 13.59
CA ALA A 24 15.75 -21.52 14.14
C ALA A 24 15.08 -22.70 14.86
N TYR A 25 14.81 -22.54 16.16
CA TYR A 25 14.32 -23.61 17.04
C TYR A 25 12.94 -23.27 17.59
N GLU A 26 12.09 -24.27 17.77
CA GLU A 26 10.76 -24.08 18.35
C GLU A 26 10.68 -24.66 19.76
N VAL A 27 10.24 -23.85 20.71
CA VAL A 27 10.09 -24.22 22.12
C VAL A 27 8.79 -23.69 22.67
N LYS A 28 8.20 -24.37 23.66
CA LYS A 28 7.01 -23.87 24.37
C LYS A 28 7.43 -22.94 25.51
N GLU A 29 6.60 -21.96 25.83
CA GLU A 29 6.86 -21.00 26.93
C GLU A 29 7.05 -21.67 28.31
N ASN A 30 6.54 -22.90 28.50
CA ASN A 30 6.64 -23.64 29.77
C ASN A 30 7.77 -24.68 29.79
N ASP A 31 8.44 -24.88 28.66
CA ASP A 31 9.53 -25.82 28.58
C ASP A 31 10.67 -25.33 29.48
N LYS A 32 11.28 -26.27 30.19
CA LYS A 32 12.46 -25.97 30.98
C LYS A 32 13.69 -26.23 30.11
N LEU A 33 14.56 -25.25 30.02
CA LEU A 33 15.72 -25.30 29.14
C LEU A 33 16.98 -25.34 29.98
N VAL A 34 17.88 -26.24 29.64
CA VAL A 34 19.24 -26.29 30.21
C VAL A 34 20.22 -26.24 29.06
N PHE A 35 21.02 -25.18 29.03
CA PHE A 35 22.01 -24.96 27.97
C PHE A 35 23.33 -25.61 28.37
N HIS A 36 23.91 -26.32 27.41
CA HIS A 36 25.20 -26.97 27.55
C HIS A 36 26.15 -26.45 26.49
N LEU A 37 27.36 -26.13 26.91
CA LEU A 37 28.42 -25.63 26.06
C LEU A 37 29.70 -26.41 26.34
N ILE A 38 30.25 -27.04 25.31
CA ILE A 38 31.49 -27.81 25.37
C ILE A 38 32.54 -27.05 24.55
N ILE A 39 33.64 -26.70 25.20
CA ILE A 39 34.76 -25.96 24.60
C ILE A 39 36.06 -26.70 24.90
N SER A 40 36.95 -26.79 23.91
CA SER A 40 38.30 -27.30 24.15
C SER A 40 39.12 -26.35 25.05
N GLU A 41 39.98 -26.89 25.93
CA GLU A 41 40.78 -26.06 26.86
C GLU A 41 41.66 -25.01 26.16
N GLN A 42 42.20 -25.36 24.99
CA GLN A 42 43.02 -24.46 24.17
C GLN A 42 42.21 -23.26 23.62
N GLU A 43 40.96 -23.50 23.22
CA GLU A 43 40.06 -22.45 22.76
C GLU A 43 39.56 -21.59 23.92
N LEU A 44 39.32 -22.17 25.10
CA LEU A 44 38.90 -21.42 26.29
C LEU A 44 39.97 -20.40 26.72
N LEU A 45 41.25 -20.77 26.67
CA LEU A 45 42.37 -19.86 26.97
C LEU A 45 42.40 -18.66 26.01
N THR A 46 41.96 -18.87 24.77
CA THR A 46 41.95 -17.87 23.69
C THR A 46 40.69 -17.00 23.74
N LEU A 47 39.52 -17.60 23.98
CA LEU A 47 38.21 -16.95 23.91
C LEU A 47 37.77 -16.32 25.24
N GLY A 48 38.21 -16.86 26.38
CA GLY A 48 37.77 -16.43 27.71
C GLY A 48 36.49 -17.13 28.17
N GLU A 49 36.03 -16.78 29.37
CA GLU A 49 34.83 -17.41 29.96
C GLU A 49 33.56 -17.06 29.18
N PRO A 50 32.67 -18.04 28.94
CA PRO A 50 31.42 -17.81 28.23
C PRO A 50 30.36 -17.17 29.13
N VAL A 51 29.64 -16.19 28.59
CA VAL A 51 28.46 -15.57 29.22
C VAL A 51 27.29 -15.69 28.25
N MET A 52 26.16 -16.20 28.72
CA MET A 52 24.95 -16.29 27.91
C MET A 52 24.06 -15.08 28.18
N VAL A 53 23.42 -14.57 27.14
CA VAL A 53 22.38 -13.55 27.24
C VAL A 53 21.17 -14.07 26.47
N ILE A 54 20.03 -14.15 27.14
CA ILE A 54 18.75 -14.52 26.54
C ILE A 54 17.94 -13.23 26.40
N GLY A 55 17.80 -12.71 25.18
CA GLY A 55 17.26 -11.37 24.95
C GLY A 55 18.15 -10.30 25.61
N ASP A 56 17.68 -9.74 26.72
CA ASP A 56 18.35 -8.74 27.56
C ASP A 56 18.77 -9.28 28.95
N ILE A 57 18.45 -10.54 29.26
CA ILE A 57 18.71 -11.15 30.56
C ILE A 57 20.06 -11.89 30.52
N PRO A 58 21.07 -11.44 31.29
CA PRO A 58 22.33 -12.15 31.40
C PRO A 58 22.16 -13.40 32.26
N THR A 59 22.58 -14.54 31.73
CA THR A 59 22.58 -15.85 32.39
C THR A 59 24.00 -16.39 32.45
N THR A 60 24.45 -16.73 33.64
CA THR A 60 25.80 -17.27 33.85
C THR A 60 25.87 -18.78 33.57
N PHE A 61 27.04 -19.22 33.13
CA PHE A 61 27.38 -20.63 33.04
C PHE A 61 28.14 -21.09 34.29
N LEU A 62 27.83 -22.27 34.79
CA LEU A 62 28.62 -22.99 35.79
C LEU A 62 29.54 -23.97 35.06
N ARG A 63 30.84 -23.91 35.38
CA ARG A 63 31.81 -24.89 34.88
C ARG A 63 31.64 -26.19 35.65
N ASN A 64 31.56 -27.31 34.94
CA ASN A 64 31.55 -28.63 35.56
C ASN A 64 32.97 -29.03 35.96
N GLU A 65 33.20 -29.25 37.26
CA GLU A 65 34.50 -29.62 37.81
C GLU A 65 34.96 -31.02 37.35
N ASN A 66 34.03 -31.89 36.95
CA ASN A 66 34.30 -33.25 36.49
C ASN A 66 34.45 -33.37 34.96
N SER A 67 34.90 -32.32 34.29
CA SER A 67 35.06 -32.33 32.83
C SER A 67 36.15 -33.33 32.38
N PRO A 68 35.96 -34.04 31.26
CA PRO A 68 36.99 -34.91 30.68
C PRO A 68 38.29 -34.14 30.37
N GLN A 69 39.44 -34.82 30.44
CA GLN A 69 40.73 -34.20 30.12
C GLN A 69 40.74 -33.60 28.70
N GLY A 70 41.03 -32.30 28.60
CA GLY A 70 41.11 -31.55 27.34
C GLY A 70 39.83 -30.80 26.93
N GLU A 71 38.72 -31.01 27.64
CA GLU A 71 37.45 -30.32 27.40
C GLU A 71 36.95 -29.60 28.65
N CYS A 72 36.27 -28.47 28.45
CA CYS A 72 35.58 -27.72 29.48
C CYS A 72 34.08 -27.76 29.20
N HIS A 73 33.31 -28.34 30.12
CA HIS A 73 31.87 -28.44 30.03
C HIS A 73 31.22 -27.36 30.90
N PHE A 74 30.36 -26.55 30.30
CA PHE A 74 29.61 -25.48 30.93
C PHE A 74 28.13 -25.79 30.88
N VAL A 75 27.42 -25.52 31.97
CA VAL A 75 25.97 -25.73 32.10
C VAL A 75 25.33 -24.45 32.62
N SER A 76 24.15 -24.07 32.11
CA SER A 76 23.43 -22.90 32.63
C SER A 76 23.17 -23.01 34.13
N CYS A 77 23.24 -21.89 34.86
CA CYS A 77 23.10 -21.88 36.32
C CYS A 77 21.80 -22.49 36.86
N GLU A 78 20.70 -22.34 36.12
CA GLU A 78 19.41 -22.83 36.59
C GLU A 78 19.24 -24.33 36.31
N PRO A 79 18.96 -25.16 37.34
CA PRO A 79 18.79 -26.59 37.17
C PRO A 79 17.42 -26.95 36.57
N SER A 80 17.33 -28.12 35.93
CA SER A 80 16.12 -28.61 35.25
C SER A 80 14.89 -28.77 36.15
N TYR A 81 15.06 -28.86 37.47
CA TYR A 81 13.95 -28.91 38.42
C TYR A 81 13.47 -27.52 38.86
N SER A 82 14.29 -26.47 38.72
CA SER A 82 13.95 -25.08 39.08
C SER A 82 12.86 -24.53 38.16
N HIS A 83 11.99 -23.69 38.70
CA HIS A 83 11.03 -22.93 37.88
C HIS A 83 11.72 -21.85 37.07
N SER A 84 12.86 -21.34 37.54
CA SER A 84 13.66 -20.32 36.88
C SER A 84 14.35 -20.82 35.61
N SER A 85 14.39 -22.14 35.37
CA SER A 85 14.87 -22.73 34.10
C SER A 85 13.86 -22.56 32.95
N ARG A 86 12.67 -22.02 33.22
CA ARG A 86 11.70 -21.61 32.20
C ARG A 86 12.01 -20.18 31.73
N TYR A 87 13.09 -20.03 30.98
CA TYR A 87 13.56 -18.70 30.54
C TYR A 87 12.53 -17.94 29.68
N PHE A 88 11.62 -18.65 29.02
CA PHE A 88 10.60 -18.06 28.14
C PHE A 88 9.18 -18.06 28.72
N PHE A 89 9.05 -18.20 30.05
CA PHE A 89 7.73 -18.18 30.69
C PHE A 89 7.04 -16.82 30.52
N ASN A 90 5.78 -16.84 30.08
CA ASN A 90 5.00 -15.65 29.69
C ASN A 90 5.63 -14.82 28.56
N PHE A 91 6.50 -15.42 27.76
CA PHE A 91 7.08 -14.78 26.59
C PHE A 91 6.38 -15.27 25.33
N PHE A 92 6.13 -14.35 24.39
CA PHE A 92 5.44 -14.64 23.14
C PHE A 92 6.12 -13.92 21.99
N GLY A 93 6.73 -14.66 21.06
CA GLY A 93 7.51 -14.07 19.97
C GLY A 93 8.72 -14.88 19.57
N GLU A 94 9.62 -14.21 18.85
CA GLU A 94 10.98 -14.67 18.59
C GLU A 94 11.92 -14.09 19.66
N SER A 95 12.82 -14.91 20.19
CA SER A 95 13.88 -14.48 21.11
C SER A 95 15.23 -14.95 20.62
N GLU A 96 16.25 -14.13 20.82
CA GLU A 96 17.62 -14.44 20.46
C GLU A 96 18.43 -14.79 21.71
N VAL A 97 19.13 -15.91 21.64
CA VAL A 97 20.09 -16.34 22.68
C VAL A 97 21.49 -16.12 22.12
N THR A 98 22.27 -15.28 22.78
CA THR A 98 23.64 -14.96 22.37
C THR A 98 24.64 -15.41 23.43
N ILE A 99 25.72 -16.07 23.00
CA ILE A 99 26.85 -16.43 23.87
C ILE A 99 28.04 -15.55 23.50
N TYR A 100 28.52 -14.81 24.50
CA TYR A 100 29.71 -13.96 24.43
C TYR A 100 30.89 -14.63 25.12
N PHE A 101 32.11 -14.35 24.67
CA PHE A 101 33.33 -14.83 25.30
C PHE A 101 34.21 -13.67 25.76
N GLY A 102 34.63 -13.67 27.03
CA GLY A 102 35.20 -12.49 27.69
C GLY A 102 36.55 -11.97 27.17
N LYS A 103 37.30 -12.72 26.36
CA LYS A 103 38.62 -12.31 25.83
C LYS A 103 38.67 -12.12 24.31
N ALA A 104 37.64 -12.54 23.58
CA ALA A 104 37.60 -12.44 22.12
C ALA A 104 36.52 -11.45 21.67
N GLU A 105 36.94 -10.25 21.27
CA GLU A 105 36.05 -9.31 20.57
C GLU A 105 35.64 -9.91 19.22
N GLY A 106 34.34 -10.16 19.04
CA GLY A 106 33.72 -10.44 17.74
C GLY A 106 33.34 -11.89 17.43
N LYS A 107 33.66 -12.87 18.28
CA LYS A 107 33.13 -14.23 18.12
C LYS A 107 31.94 -14.43 19.05
N THR A 108 30.73 -14.32 18.51
CA THR A 108 29.47 -14.57 19.23
C THR A 108 28.72 -15.71 18.56
N LEU A 109 28.09 -16.57 19.36
CA LEU A 109 27.16 -17.57 18.84
C LEU A 109 25.75 -17.06 19.09
N THR A 110 24.93 -16.96 18.04
CA THR A 110 23.56 -16.44 18.14
C THR A 110 22.56 -17.45 17.61
N PHE A 111 21.56 -17.76 18.45
CA PHE A 111 20.53 -18.75 18.17
C PHE A 111 19.14 -18.09 18.25
N LYS A 112 18.25 -18.43 17.32
CA LYS A 112 16.88 -17.91 17.27
C LYS A 112 15.89 -18.94 17.78
N PHE A 113 15.06 -18.54 18.72
CA PHE A 113 14.00 -19.37 19.30
C PHE A 113 12.63 -18.76 19.02
N ASN A 114 11.79 -19.52 18.34
CA ASN A 114 10.37 -19.25 18.16
C ASN A 114 9.61 -19.83 19.34
N ILE A 115 9.00 -18.95 20.14
CA ILE A 115 8.34 -19.32 21.39
C ILE A 115 6.84 -19.52 21.14
N LEU A 116 6.39 -20.73 21.39
CA LEU A 116 4.99 -21.14 21.31
C LEU A 116 4.31 -20.81 22.66
N ALA A 117 3.36 -19.87 22.65
CA ALA A 117 2.63 -19.47 23.86
C ALA A 117 1.27 -20.17 23.95
N ARG A 118 0.75 -20.35 25.17
CA ARG A 118 -0.62 -20.84 25.39
C ARG A 118 -1.66 -19.88 24.82
N LYS A 119 -2.85 -20.41 24.56
CA LYS A 119 -4.02 -19.62 24.11
C LYS A 119 -4.34 -18.43 25.02
N GLU A 120 -4.14 -18.55 26.33
CA GLU A 120 -4.36 -17.45 27.29
C GLU A 120 -3.40 -16.28 27.09
N ASN A 121 -2.10 -16.56 26.97
CA ASN A 121 -1.07 -15.55 26.71
C ASN A 121 -1.17 -14.98 25.29
N ALA A 122 -1.52 -15.81 24.31
CA ALA A 122 -1.81 -15.36 22.95
C ALA A 122 -3.01 -14.39 22.91
N LYS A 123 -4.04 -14.63 23.75
CA LYS A 123 -5.18 -13.72 23.89
C LYS A 123 -4.80 -12.38 24.52
N LEU A 124 -3.88 -12.37 25.49
CA LEU A 124 -3.39 -11.12 26.08
C LEU A 124 -2.59 -10.30 25.05
N ALA A 125 -1.73 -10.96 24.27
CA ALA A 125 -1.06 -10.31 23.14
C ALA A 125 -2.05 -9.82 22.09
N GLU A 126 -3.14 -10.57 21.86
CA GLU A 126 -4.25 -10.15 21.02
C GLU A 126 -4.88 -8.85 21.57
N GLU A 127 -5.26 -8.79 22.83
CA GLU A 127 -5.82 -7.58 23.45
C GLU A 127 -4.87 -6.36 23.37
N MET A 128 -3.57 -6.57 23.57
CA MET A 128 -2.57 -5.50 23.44
C MET A 128 -2.41 -4.99 22.00
N LEU A 129 -2.35 -5.89 21.02
CA LEU A 129 -2.28 -5.53 19.60
C LEU A 129 -3.56 -4.85 19.11
N GLY A 130 -4.72 -5.28 19.63
CA GLY A 130 -6.00 -4.63 19.39
C GLY A 130 -6.02 -3.21 19.92
N PHE A 131 -5.57 -3.00 21.16
CA PHE A 131 -5.47 -1.66 21.74
C PHE A 131 -4.54 -0.73 20.94
N ILE A 132 -3.37 -1.23 20.48
CA ILE A 132 -2.47 -0.45 19.63
C ILE A 132 -3.15 -0.11 18.31
N SER A 133 -3.82 -1.08 17.68
CA SER A 133 -4.55 -0.87 16.42
C SER A 133 -5.65 0.18 16.52
N ASP A 134 -6.37 0.22 17.65
CA ASP A 134 -7.47 1.17 17.85
C ASP A 134 -7.00 2.58 18.19
N ASN A 135 -5.77 2.74 18.71
CA ASN A 135 -5.25 4.02 19.21
C ASN A 135 -4.10 4.60 18.38
N VAL A 136 -3.60 3.88 17.38
CA VAL A 136 -2.51 4.33 16.50
C VAL A 136 -2.96 4.21 15.05
N ASP A 137 -3.31 5.35 14.42
CA ASP A 137 -3.72 5.45 13.01
C ASP A 137 -2.68 4.85 12.02
N ASP A 138 -1.42 4.74 12.47
CA ASP A 138 -0.27 4.20 11.75
C ASP A 138 0.13 2.76 12.14
N THR A 139 -0.71 2.00 12.84
CA THR A 139 -0.41 0.59 13.21
C THR A 139 -0.10 -0.26 11.96
N VAL A 140 -0.76 0.06 10.86
CA VAL A 140 -0.48 -0.52 9.52
C VAL A 140 0.97 -0.24 9.12
N ALA A 141 1.40 1.02 9.18
CA ALA A 141 2.80 1.36 8.89
C ALA A 141 3.76 0.65 9.85
N ILE A 142 3.42 0.43 11.12
CA ILE A 142 4.29 -0.32 12.05
C ILE A 142 4.41 -1.80 11.64
N CYS A 143 3.29 -2.46 11.30
CA CYS A 143 3.27 -3.85 10.86
C CYS A 143 3.95 -4.06 9.49
N PHE A 144 3.95 -3.04 8.63
CA PHE A 144 4.45 -3.13 7.25
C PHE A 144 5.76 -2.36 6.97
N SER A 145 6.25 -1.51 7.88
CA SER A 145 7.51 -0.73 7.68
C SER A 145 8.78 -1.44 8.16
N ARG A 146 8.65 -2.50 8.98
CA ARG A 146 9.82 -3.10 9.68
C ARG A 146 9.98 -4.61 9.53
N SER A 147 9.05 -5.31 8.89
CA SER A 147 9.17 -6.73 8.56
C SER A 147 10.10 -6.95 7.36
N LYS A 148 11.38 -6.56 7.51
CA LYS A 148 12.47 -6.74 6.52
C LYS A 148 12.91 -8.20 6.36
N THR A 149 12.41 -9.09 7.22
CA THR A 149 12.78 -10.50 7.25
C THR A 149 11.51 -11.33 7.43
N GLY A 150 10.91 -11.79 6.33
CA GLY A 150 9.92 -12.88 6.39
C GLY A 150 8.79 -12.82 5.35
N GLY A 151 8.38 -11.64 4.89
CA GLY A 151 7.39 -11.47 3.81
C GLY A 151 7.95 -10.52 2.77
N GLY A 152 8.04 -10.95 1.52
CA GLY A 152 8.73 -10.24 0.43
C GLY A 152 8.07 -8.91 0.04
N PHE A 153 8.18 -7.90 0.89
CA PHE A 153 7.76 -6.53 0.61
C PHE A 153 8.97 -5.70 0.18
N ASN A 154 9.06 -5.47 -1.13
CA ASN A 154 10.11 -4.66 -1.77
C ASN A 154 9.87 -3.16 -1.52
N ASN A 155 10.93 -2.35 -1.62
CA ASN A 155 10.90 -0.86 -1.58
C ASN A 155 9.82 -0.20 -2.46
N GLU A 156 9.25 -0.93 -3.44
CA GLU A 156 8.13 -0.48 -4.26
C GLU A 156 6.86 -0.13 -3.44
N GLU A 157 6.65 -0.75 -2.28
CA GLU A 157 5.43 -0.53 -1.51
C GLU A 157 5.43 0.78 -0.72
N GLU A 158 6.56 1.17 -0.14
CA GLU A 158 6.74 2.48 0.48
C GLU A 158 6.45 3.62 -0.51
N HIS A 159 6.81 3.42 -1.78
CA HIS A 159 6.48 4.34 -2.87
C HIS A 159 4.99 4.34 -3.25
N LYS A 160 4.28 3.22 -3.12
CA LYS A 160 2.82 3.14 -3.36
C LYS A 160 2.04 3.92 -2.29
N PHE A 161 2.50 3.94 -1.03
CA PHE A 161 1.86 4.70 0.06
C PHE A 161 1.98 6.21 -0.14
N SER A 162 3.19 6.71 -0.37
CA SER A 162 3.41 8.13 -0.64
C SER A 162 2.60 8.61 -1.87
N LYS A 163 2.44 7.74 -2.87
CA LYS A 163 1.62 8.01 -4.05
C LYS A 163 0.12 8.06 -3.72
N TYR A 164 -0.39 7.15 -2.88
CA TYR A 164 -1.78 7.14 -2.46
C TYR A 164 -2.16 8.46 -1.77
N ASP A 165 -1.38 8.90 -0.80
CA ASP A 165 -1.65 10.15 -0.07
C ASP A 165 -1.64 11.36 -0.99
N ALA A 166 -0.68 11.43 -1.92
CA ALA A 166 -0.60 12.50 -2.91
C ALA A 166 -1.83 12.52 -3.84
N VAL A 167 -2.31 11.36 -4.29
CA VAL A 167 -3.51 11.25 -5.12
C VAL A 167 -4.75 11.67 -4.35
N ILE A 168 -4.96 11.17 -3.13
CA ILE A 168 -6.12 11.50 -2.30
C ILE A 168 -6.13 12.99 -1.93
N TYR A 169 -4.99 13.57 -1.62
CA TYR A 169 -4.88 15.00 -1.35
C TYR A 169 -5.31 15.86 -2.56
N ALA A 170 -4.85 15.49 -3.76
CA ALA A 170 -5.24 16.17 -5.00
C ALA A 170 -6.74 16.00 -5.31
N VAL A 171 -7.29 14.81 -5.11
CA VAL A 171 -8.73 14.51 -5.30
C VAL A 171 -9.59 15.33 -4.32
N ASN A 172 -9.20 15.40 -3.05
CA ASN A 172 -9.90 16.19 -2.04
C ASN A 172 -9.89 17.67 -2.37
N TYR A 173 -8.76 18.20 -2.84
CA TYR A 173 -8.67 19.57 -3.32
C TYR A 173 -9.62 19.84 -4.50
N LEU A 174 -9.66 18.94 -5.50
CA LEU A 174 -10.57 19.06 -6.64
C LEU A 174 -12.05 18.97 -6.23
N SER A 175 -12.37 18.18 -5.21
CA SER A 175 -13.72 18.10 -4.62
C SER A 175 -14.13 19.42 -3.97
N GLN A 176 -13.27 19.99 -3.12
CA GLN A 176 -13.53 21.25 -2.43
C GLN A 176 -13.60 22.45 -3.38
N SER A 177 -12.76 22.45 -4.42
CA SER A 177 -12.68 23.54 -5.41
C SER A 177 -13.66 23.38 -6.58
N LEU A 178 -14.51 22.34 -6.58
CA LEU A 178 -15.49 22.09 -7.63
C LEU A 178 -16.36 23.31 -7.99
N PRO A 179 -16.88 24.12 -7.03
CA PRO A 179 -17.67 25.31 -7.37
C PRO A 179 -16.87 26.35 -8.16
N ALA A 180 -15.57 26.48 -7.91
CA ALA A 180 -14.71 27.39 -8.66
C ALA A 180 -14.58 26.95 -10.13
N PHE A 181 -14.46 25.65 -10.37
CA PHE A 181 -14.42 25.09 -11.72
C PHE A 181 -15.74 25.24 -12.48
N VAL A 182 -16.89 25.21 -11.79
CA VAL A 182 -18.19 25.48 -12.43
C VAL A 182 -18.25 26.91 -12.97
N ASN A 183 -17.80 27.86 -12.15
CA ASN A 183 -17.87 29.29 -12.46
C ASN A 183 -16.82 29.71 -13.50
N ASP A 184 -15.60 29.19 -13.39
CA ASP A 184 -14.42 29.66 -14.13
C ASP A 184 -13.81 28.55 -15.03
N LYS A 185 -14.64 27.73 -15.68
CA LYS A 185 -14.15 26.71 -16.63
C LYS A 185 -13.48 27.35 -17.85
N LYS A 186 -12.38 26.75 -18.31
CA LYS A 186 -11.76 27.14 -19.57
C LYS A 186 -12.61 26.62 -20.74
N THR A 187 -13.04 27.53 -21.61
CA THR A 187 -13.71 27.23 -22.87
C THR A 187 -12.99 27.90 -24.04
N HIS A 188 -13.24 27.37 -25.24
CA HIS A 188 -13.00 28.05 -26.50
C HIS A 188 -14.30 28.04 -27.31
N TRP A 189 -14.54 29.12 -28.05
CA TRP A 189 -15.72 29.18 -28.91
C TRP A 189 -15.49 28.34 -30.15
N LYS A 190 -16.43 27.45 -30.42
CA LYS A 190 -16.44 26.60 -31.61
C LYS A 190 -17.72 26.85 -32.38
N GLN A 191 -17.58 27.12 -33.67
CA GLN A 191 -18.72 27.19 -34.58
C GLN A 191 -19.25 25.78 -34.85
N LYS A 192 -20.57 25.64 -34.78
CA LYS A 192 -21.27 24.41 -35.16
C LYS A 192 -22.49 24.78 -35.99
N VAL A 193 -22.68 24.08 -37.11
CA VAL A 193 -23.91 24.16 -37.89
C VAL A 193 -24.96 23.28 -37.22
N ILE A 194 -26.11 23.86 -36.91
CA ILE A 194 -27.32 23.15 -36.44
C ILE A 194 -28.44 23.34 -37.45
N LEU A 195 -29.33 22.36 -37.55
CA LEU A 195 -30.51 22.45 -38.40
C LEU A 195 -31.70 22.91 -37.56
N SER A 196 -32.50 23.83 -38.11
CA SER A 196 -33.69 24.35 -37.45
C SER A 196 -34.73 24.75 -38.50
N GLN A 197 -36.02 24.52 -38.21
CA GLN A 197 -37.12 24.89 -39.10
C GLN A 197 -37.13 26.39 -39.44
N ASN A 198 -36.69 27.24 -38.51
CA ASN A 198 -36.56 28.69 -38.68
C ASN A 198 -35.08 29.14 -38.71
N GLY A 199 -34.16 28.24 -39.09
CA GLY A 199 -32.76 28.58 -39.24
C GLY A 199 -32.57 29.65 -40.31
N GLN A 200 -31.54 30.48 -40.15
CA GLN A 200 -31.04 31.32 -41.24
C GLN A 200 -29.56 30.99 -41.41
N PRO A 201 -29.08 30.72 -42.64
CA PRO A 201 -27.66 30.52 -42.89
C PRO A 201 -26.92 31.83 -42.66
N THR A 202 -26.30 31.96 -41.50
CA THR A 202 -25.62 33.19 -41.04
C THR A 202 -24.13 33.22 -41.37
N GLY A 203 -23.55 32.14 -41.90
CA GLY A 203 -22.11 32.08 -42.15
C GLY A 203 -21.65 31.04 -43.19
N PRO A 204 -20.33 30.95 -43.43
CA PRO A 204 -19.76 30.19 -44.53
C PRO A 204 -19.96 28.66 -44.42
N ASP A 205 -19.96 28.09 -43.21
CA ASP A 205 -20.19 26.65 -43.00
C ASP A 205 -21.65 26.29 -43.24
N SER A 206 -22.59 27.17 -42.86
CA SER A 206 -24.01 26.99 -43.15
C SER A 206 -24.31 27.10 -44.65
N VAL A 207 -23.63 27.98 -45.37
CA VAL A 207 -23.72 28.08 -46.84
C VAL A 207 -23.12 26.84 -47.49
N TYR A 208 -21.93 26.41 -47.04
CA TYR A 208 -21.30 25.19 -47.53
C TYR A 208 -22.22 23.98 -47.36
N TRP A 209 -22.83 23.82 -46.18
CA TRP A 209 -23.80 22.77 -45.92
C TRP A 209 -24.99 22.82 -46.90
N ALA A 210 -25.56 24.01 -47.16
CA ALA A 210 -26.68 24.16 -48.09
C ALA A 210 -26.29 23.73 -49.52
N LEU A 211 -25.08 24.06 -49.97
CA LEU A 211 -24.57 23.71 -51.29
C LEU A 211 -24.22 22.21 -51.43
N THR A 212 -23.88 21.53 -50.34
CA THR A 212 -23.57 20.09 -50.37
C THR A 212 -24.79 19.19 -50.21
N ASN A 213 -25.92 19.72 -49.72
CA ASN A 213 -27.14 18.94 -49.43
C ASN A 213 -28.31 19.31 -50.36
N LEU A 214 -28.03 19.49 -51.65
CA LEU A 214 -29.04 19.85 -52.67
C LEU A 214 -30.08 18.75 -52.91
N ASP A 215 -29.80 17.52 -52.50
CA ASP A 215 -30.72 16.38 -52.53
C ASP A 215 -31.92 16.56 -51.59
N ARG A 216 -31.78 17.37 -50.54
CA ARG A 216 -32.83 17.66 -49.55
C ARG A 216 -33.72 18.84 -49.92
N LEU A 217 -33.52 19.38 -51.11
CA LEU A 217 -34.13 20.61 -51.57
C LEU A 217 -35.48 20.29 -52.24
N SER A 218 -36.56 20.82 -51.69
CA SER A 218 -37.92 20.60 -52.21
C SER A 218 -38.42 21.83 -52.97
N PRO A 219 -39.13 21.68 -54.09
CA PRO A 219 -39.77 22.81 -54.76
C PRO A 219 -40.83 23.43 -53.85
N SER A 220 -40.87 24.76 -53.78
CA SER A 220 -41.75 25.50 -52.87
C SER A 220 -42.51 26.60 -53.59
N THR A 221 -43.68 26.94 -53.08
CA THR A 221 -44.52 28.04 -53.58
C THR A 221 -43.94 29.39 -53.15
N ALA A 222 -44.40 30.46 -53.80
CA ALA A 222 -43.89 31.82 -53.63
C ALA A 222 -43.88 32.33 -52.17
N ASP A 223 -44.74 31.77 -51.32
CA ASP A 223 -44.87 32.21 -49.93
C ASP A 223 -43.88 31.53 -48.96
N ASN A 224 -43.25 30.41 -49.36
CA ASN A 224 -42.48 29.54 -48.46
C ASN A 224 -41.08 29.15 -48.97
N TYR A 225 -40.62 29.70 -50.10
CA TYR A 225 -39.26 29.39 -50.58
C TYR A 225 -38.21 30.14 -49.76
N ASN A 226 -37.13 29.44 -49.41
CA ASN A 226 -35.95 30.03 -48.74
C ASN A 226 -34.77 30.19 -49.70
N ILE A 227 -34.80 29.52 -50.85
CA ILE A 227 -33.78 29.57 -51.90
C ILE A 227 -34.48 29.84 -53.23
N TYR A 228 -33.98 30.83 -53.97
CA TYR A 228 -34.49 31.19 -55.28
C TYR A 228 -33.41 30.94 -56.34
N PHE A 229 -33.70 30.07 -57.29
CA PHE A 229 -32.76 29.73 -58.35
C PHE A 229 -33.49 29.49 -59.67
N ASN A 230 -33.00 30.09 -60.76
CA ASN A 230 -33.52 29.90 -62.12
C ASN A 230 -35.05 30.04 -62.23
N ASN A 231 -35.58 31.15 -61.69
CA ASN A 231 -37.01 31.46 -61.64
C ASN A 231 -37.91 30.43 -60.94
N ARG A 232 -37.33 29.58 -60.06
CA ARG A 232 -38.06 28.62 -59.24
C ARG A 232 -37.70 28.80 -57.76
N GLY A 233 -38.72 28.70 -56.92
CA GLY A 233 -38.57 28.70 -55.46
C GLY A 233 -38.31 27.29 -54.94
N TYR A 234 -37.38 27.18 -54.02
CA TYR A 234 -37.02 25.95 -53.34
C TYR A 234 -36.95 26.16 -51.82
N HIS A 235 -37.13 25.09 -51.07
CA HIS A 235 -37.15 25.09 -49.62
C HIS A 235 -36.36 23.91 -49.05
N PHE A 236 -35.75 24.14 -47.88
CA PHE A 236 -35.24 23.10 -47.00
C PHE A 236 -36.15 23.03 -45.78
N ASP A 237 -36.71 21.85 -45.50
CA ASP A 237 -37.58 21.64 -44.33
C ASP A 237 -36.89 22.01 -43.01
N GLU A 238 -35.57 21.82 -42.95
CA GLU A 238 -34.72 22.32 -41.87
C GLU A 238 -33.56 23.13 -42.45
N GLN A 239 -33.41 24.37 -41.97
CA GLN A 239 -32.41 25.30 -42.45
C GLN A 239 -31.15 25.28 -41.57
N PRO A 240 -29.95 25.33 -42.17
CA PRO A 240 -28.71 25.39 -41.42
C PRO A 240 -28.55 26.76 -40.77
N LYS A 241 -28.14 26.75 -39.50
CA LYS A 241 -27.79 27.93 -38.71
C LYS A 241 -26.48 27.70 -38.01
N GLU A 242 -25.57 28.65 -38.12
CA GLU A 242 -24.33 28.61 -37.34
C GLU A 242 -24.58 29.12 -35.93
N VAL A 243 -24.16 28.33 -34.95
CA VAL A 243 -24.17 28.71 -33.55
C VAL A 243 -22.77 28.57 -32.97
N LEU A 244 -22.43 29.50 -32.08
CA LEU A 244 -21.22 29.43 -31.26
C LEU A 244 -21.54 28.60 -30.02
N ILE A 245 -20.77 27.55 -29.81
CA ILE A 245 -20.87 26.68 -28.64
C ILE A 245 -19.56 26.76 -27.87
N ASP A 246 -19.66 26.77 -26.55
CA ASP A 246 -18.52 26.64 -25.66
C ASP A 246 -17.95 25.22 -25.74
N ASP A 247 -16.79 25.08 -26.37
CA ASP A 247 -16.00 23.85 -26.35
C ASP A 247 -15.12 23.82 -25.10
N THR A 248 -15.36 22.83 -24.24
CA THR A 248 -14.58 22.58 -23.01
C THR A 248 -13.47 21.55 -23.23
N ASN A 249 -13.31 21.01 -24.44
CA ASN A 249 -12.25 20.07 -24.79
C ASN A 249 -10.90 20.78 -25.01
N VAL A 250 -10.41 21.41 -23.95
CA VAL A 250 -9.17 22.19 -23.89
C VAL A 250 -8.12 21.46 -23.06
N TYR A 251 -6.85 21.77 -23.30
CA TYR A 251 -5.71 21.13 -22.62
C TYR A 251 -5.88 21.08 -21.09
N GLU A 252 -6.33 22.18 -20.49
CA GLU A 252 -6.48 22.29 -19.05
C GLU A 252 -7.48 21.30 -18.47
N ASN A 253 -8.65 21.18 -19.13
CA ASN A 253 -9.72 20.29 -18.69
C ASN A 253 -9.36 18.82 -18.99
N ILE A 254 -8.67 18.57 -20.12
CA ILE A 254 -8.14 17.24 -20.48
C ILE A 254 -7.22 16.72 -19.37
N ILE A 255 -6.32 17.55 -18.83
CA ILE A 255 -5.42 17.14 -17.74
C ILE A 255 -6.20 16.71 -16.50
N ILE A 256 -7.15 17.54 -16.06
CA ILE A 256 -7.91 17.25 -14.82
C ILE A 256 -8.73 15.98 -15.00
N ASN A 257 -9.46 15.85 -16.12
CA ASN A 257 -10.26 14.67 -16.40
C ASN A 257 -9.40 13.41 -16.58
N SER A 258 -8.21 13.54 -17.16
CA SER A 258 -7.27 12.42 -17.32
C SER A 258 -6.63 12.01 -15.99
N PHE A 259 -6.32 12.98 -15.12
CA PHE A 259 -5.84 12.70 -13.77
C PHE A 259 -6.87 11.91 -12.96
N LEU A 260 -8.14 12.33 -12.98
CA LEU A 260 -9.20 11.62 -12.25
C LEU A 260 -9.42 10.20 -12.78
N TYR A 261 -9.35 10.02 -14.09
CA TYR A 261 -9.39 8.69 -14.71
C TYR A 261 -8.21 7.81 -14.26
N ASN A 262 -6.99 8.37 -14.21
CA ASN A 262 -5.82 7.63 -13.72
C ASN A 262 -5.91 7.31 -12.22
N ALA A 263 -6.46 8.22 -11.41
CA ALA A 263 -6.70 7.99 -9.99
C ALA A 263 -7.69 6.84 -9.75
N ASP A 264 -8.77 6.77 -10.54
CA ASP A 264 -9.75 5.66 -10.50
C ASP A 264 -9.09 4.31 -10.79
N ASN A 265 -8.29 4.23 -11.87
CA ASN A 265 -7.56 3.02 -12.23
C ASN A 265 -6.52 2.63 -11.17
N PHE A 266 -5.81 3.61 -10.59
CA PHE A 266 -4.83 3.38 -9.55
C PHE A 266 -5.46 2.82 -8.27
N LEU A 267 -6.56 3.43 -7.80
CA LEU A 267 -7.29 2.95 -6.62
C LEU A 267 -7.87 1.55 -6.84
N TYR A 268 -8.39 1.28 -8.05
CA TYR A 268 -8.86 -0.06 -8.41
C TYR A 268 -7.74 -1.11 -8.36
N ALA A 269 -6.57 -0.80 -8.95
CA ALA A 269 -5.42 -1.69 -8.93
C ALA A 269 -4.90 -1.94 -7.50
N LEU A 270 -4.87 -0.88 -6.68
CA LEU A 270 -4.45 -0.95 -5.28
C LEU A 270 -5.41 -1.82 -4.45
N LYS A 271 -6.72 -1.65 -4.64
CA LYS A 271 -7.75 -2.48 -4.01
C LYS A 271 -7.57 -3.95 -4.35
N LYS A 272 -7.34 -4.27 -5.63
CA LYS A 272 -7.15 -5.64 -6.10
C LYS A 272 -5.92 -6.29 -5.43
N HIS A 273 -4.79 -5.59 -5.43
CA HIS A 273 -3.54 -6.05 -4.81
C HIS A 273 -3.70 -6.40 -3.32
N TYR A 274 -4.32 -5.51 -2.53
CA TYR A 274 -4.52 -5.77 -1.10
C TYR A 274 -5.56 -6.85 -0.82
N SER A 275 -6.55 -7.01 -1.70
CA SER A 275 -7.54 -8.08 -1.57
C SER A 275 -6.93 -9.46 -1.79
N GLU A 276 -5.98 -9.58 -2.72
CA GLU A 276 -5.25 -10.82 -2.98
C GLU A 276 -4.38 -11.21 -1.77
N LEU A 277 -3.67 -10.25 -1.18
CA LEU A 277 -2.87 -10.46 0.05
C LEU A 277 -3.70 -10.90 1.26
N ALA A 278 -4.95 -10.42 1.38
CA ALA A 278 -5.82 -10.78 2.50
C ALA A 278 -6.31 -12.25 2.44
N CYS A 279 -6.27 -12.88 1.26
CA CYS A 279 -6.78 -14.23 1.02
C CYS A 279 -5.76 -15.35 1.24
N GLU A 280 -4.48 -15.06 1.46
CA GLU A 280 -3.50 -16.09 1.76
C GLU A 280 -3.72 -16.64 3.19
N ASP A 281 -4.16 -17.89 3.29
CA ASP A 281 -4.32 -18.58 4.57
C ASP A 281 -3.01 -19.26 4.97
N VAL A 282 -2.43 -18.78 6.07
CA VAL A 282 -1.35 -19.48 6.77
C VAL A 282 -2.00 -20.66 7.50
N GLY A 283 -1.68 -21.88 7.06
CA GLY A 283 -2.27 -23.12 7.53
C GLY A 283 -2.39 -23.21 9.05
N TYR A 284 -3.60 -23.47 9.52
CA TYR A 284 -3.93 -23.68 10.93
C TYR A 284 -3.37 -25.02 11.40
N SER A 285 -2.45 -25.01 12.37
CA SER A 285 -2.11 -26.21 13.15
C SER A 285 -2.82 -26.11 14.49
N ASP A 286 -3.85 -26.92 14.67
CA ASP A 286 -4.67 -26.98 15.87
C ASP A 286 -3.88 -27.60 17.04
N THR A 287 -3.02 -26.80 17.66
CA THR A 287 -2.29 -27.20 18.87
C THR A 287 -2.67 -26.27 20.03
N GLU A 288 -2.48 -26.74 21.26
CA GLU A 288 -2.73 -25.98 22.50
C GLU A 288 -1.89 -24.68 22.58
N TYR A 289 -0.84 -24.60 21.76
CA TYR A 289 0.07 -23.48 21.68
C TYR A 289 -0.03 -22.76 20.33
N VAL A 290 0.15 -21.45 20.34
CA VAL A 290 0.01 -20.56 19.18
C VAL A 290 1.37 -19.95 18.85
N ARG A 291 1.70 -19.91 17.55
CA ARG A 291 2.87 -19.16 17.04
C ARG A 291 2.57 -17.67 16.96
N PHE A 292 3.57 -16.85 17.28
CA PHE A 292 3.48 -15.40 17.14
C PHE A 292 3.09 -14.95 15.74
N ASP A 293 3.70 -15.54 14.71
CA ASP A 293 3.44 -15.21 13.31
C ASP A 293 1.97 -15.38 12.93
N HIS A 294 1.28 -16.34 13.55
CA HIS A 294 -0.14 -16.58 13.28
C HIS A 294 -1.02 -15.47 13.87
N THR A 295 -0.77 -15.09 15.13
CA THR A 295 -1.48 -13.97 15.77
C THR A 295 -1.18 -12.66 15.04
N MET A 296 0.09 -12.41 14.69
CA MET A 296 0.49 -11.23 13.93
C MET A 296 -0.13 -11.20 12.53
N SER A 297 -0.23 -12.34 11.84
CA SER A 297 -0.89 -12.46 10.54
C SER A 297 -2.39 -12.15 10.63
N LYS A 298 -3.07 -12.59 11.69
CA LYS A 298 -4.47 -12.25 11.95
C LYS A 298 -4.65 -10.73 12.11
N TYR A 299 -3.74 -10.08 12.83
CA TYR A 299 -3.74 -8.62 12.98
C TYR A 299 -3.44 -7.88 11.68
N ALA A 300 -2.42 -8.33 10.94
CA ALA A 300 -2.12 -7.79 9.62
C ALA A 300 -3.32 -7.88 8.68
N LYS A 301 -4.09 -8.99 8.71
CA LYS A 301 -5.34 -9.14 7.95
C LYS A 301 -6.42 -8.14 8.37
N ILE A 302 -6.59 -7.88 9.67
CA ILE A 302 -7.56 -6.89 10.17
C ILE A 302 -7.18 -5.47 9.71
N ALA A 303 -5.91 -5.11 9.89
CA ALA A 303 -5.34 -3.85 9.41
C ALA A 303 -5.54 -3.66 7.90
N LEU A 304 -5.25 -4.70 7.10
CA LEU A 304 -5.45 -4.68 5.65
C LEU A 304 -6.92 -4.49 5.28
N LYS A 305 -7.86 -5.16 5.97
CA LYS A 305 -9.30 -4.99 5.73
C LYS A 305 -9.77 -3.55 5.97
N MET A 306 -9.31 -2.92 7.05
CA MET A 306 -9.64 -1.52 7.34
C MET A 306 -9.14 -0.59 6.22
N ARG A 307 -7.91 -0.81 5.73
CA ARG A 307 -7.37 -0.04 4.61
C ARG A 307 -8.08 -0.28 3.28
N ILE A 308 -8.48 -1.51 2.99
CA ILE A 308 -9.30 -1.81 1.81
C ILE A 308 -10.60 -1.01 1.85
N LYS A 309 -11.22 -0.89 3.03
CA LYS A 309 -12.43 -0.08 3.23
C LYS A 309 -12.17 1.41 2.97
N GLU A 310 -11.10 1.98 3.52
CA GLU A 310 -10.71 3.38 3.24
C GLU A 310 -10.47 3.63 1.75
N ILE A 311 -9.77 2.72 1.07
CA ILE A 311 -9.52 2.81 -0.37
C ILE A 311 -10.85 2.77 -1.14
N GLU A 312 -11.81 1.94 -0.71
CA GLU A 312 -13.12 1.82 -1.33
C GLU A 312 -13.96 3.11 -1.17
N GLU A 313 -13.98 3.70 0.03
CA GLU A 313 -14.64 4.98 0.30
C GLU A 313 -14.05 6.10 -0.58
N ASN A 314 -12.72 6.16 -0.69
CA ASN A 314 -12.04 7.12 -1.55
C ASN A 314 -12.27 6.84 -3.06
N HIS A 315 -12.39 5.58 -3.45
CA HIS A 315 -12.69 5.18 -4.82
C HIS A 315 -14.08 5.67 -5.25
N GLU A 316 -15.08 5.54 -4.36
CA GLU A 316 -16.41 6.09 -4.61
C GLU A 316 -16.39 7.62 -4.76
N LEU A 317 -15.61 8.32 -3.93
CA LEU A 317 -15.44 9.76 -4.01
C LEU A 317 -14.88 10.16 -5.38
N VAL A 318 -13.82 9.49 -5.85
CA VAL A 318 -13.25 9.73 -7.19
C VAL A 318 -14.28 9.52 -8.29
N LYS A 319 -15.08 8.44 -8.23
CA LYS A 319 -16.15 8.18 -9.22
C LYS A 319 -17.21 9.27 -9.25
N LYS A 320 -17.67 9.74 -8.08
CA LYS A 320 -18.61 10.87 -7.97
C LYS A 320 -18.00 12.12 -8.60
N LEU A 321 -16.72 12.38 -8.34
CA LEU A 321 -16.01 13.53 -8.88
C LEU A 321 -15.86 13.47 -10.41
N ILE A 322 -15.52 12.30 -10.97
CA ILE A 322 -15.45 12.07 -12.42
C ILE A 322 -16.80 12.39 -13.08
N TYR A 323 -17.90 11.93 -12.48
CA TYR A 323 -19.24 12.23 -13.00
C TYR A 323 -19.52 13.74 -13.00
N SER A 324 -19.22 14.43 -11.90
CA SER A 324 -19.39 15.88 -11.80
C SER A 324 -18.55 16.64 -12.83
N PHE A 325 -17.26 16.33 -12.97
CA PHE A 325 -16.40 17.02 -13.94
C PHE A 325 -16.75 16.70 -15.40
N LYS A 326 -17.19 15.48 -15.72
CA LYS A 326 -17.73 15.16 -17.05
C LYS A 326 -18.96 15.99 -17.40
N LYS A 327 -19.80 16.31 -16.42
CA LYS A 327 -20.98 17.17 -16.61
C LYS A 327 -20.61 18.65 -16.75
N ILE A 328 -19.62 19.13 -16.00
CA ILE A 328 -19.23 20.54 -15.95
C ILE A 328 -18.33 20.92 -17.14
N MET A 329 -17.35 20.07 -17.47
CA MET A 329 -16.32 20.31 -18.48
C MET A 329 -16.04 19.03 -19.28
N PRO A 330 -16.95 18.62 -20.18
CA PRO A 330 -16.76 17.44 -21.01
C PRO A 330 -15.54 17.60 -21.94
N SER A 331 -14.47 16.86 -21.63
CA SER A 331 -13.26 16.82 -22.46
C SER A 331 -12.88 15.38 -22.79
N LYS A 332 -12.04 15.23 -23.81
CA LYS A 332 -11.36 13.97 -24.10
C LYS A 332 -10.47 13.58 -22.91
N ILE A 333 -10.27 12.28 -22.76
CA ILE A 333 -9.33 11.70 -21.80
C ILE A 333 -8.09 11.31 -22.59
N SER A 334 -6.93 11.74 -22.13
CA SER A 334 -5.64 11.34 -22.66
C SER A 334 -4.73 10.95 -21.50
N PRO A 335 -4.58 9.64 -21.24
CA PRO A 335 -3.70 9.19 -20.16
C PRO A 335 -2.26 9.65 -20.41
N ASN A 336 -1.49 9.83 -19.33
CA ASN A 336 -0.07 10.20 -19.34
C ASN A 336 0.30 11.62 -19.81
N ILE A 337 -0.63 12.57 -19.79
CA ILE A 337 -0.28 13.99 -19.98
C ILE A 337 0.24 14.59 -18.67
N LEU A 338 1.44 15.16 -18.71
CA LEU A 338 1.98 15.96 -17.61
C LEU A 338 1.40 17.38 -17.62
N PRO A 339 1.03 17.92 -16.45
CA PRO A 339 0.52 19.28 -16.34
C PRO A 339 1.60 20.31 -16.66
N LYS A 340 1.34 21.17 -17.66
CA LYS A 340 2.15 22.37 -17.93
C LYS A 340 1.35 23.60 -17.53
N ILE A 341 2.00 24.55 -16.85
CA ILE A 341 1.37 25.80 -16.46
C ILE A 341 1.19 26.66 -17.72
N THR A 342 -0.06 26.81 -18.18
CA THR A 342 -0.41 27.72 -19.27
C THR A 342 -0.67 29.13 -18.74
N SER A 343 -0.80 30.11 -19.64
CA SER A 343 -1.15 31.49 -19.27
C SER A 343 -2.52 31.58 -18.57
N PHE A 344 -3.44 30.66 -18.85
CA PHE A 344 -4.72 30.57 -18.18
C PHE A 344 -4.57 30.01 -16.75
N VAL A 345 -3.85 28.89 -16.63
CA VAL A 345 -3.56 28.25 -15.32
C VAL A 345 -2.82 29.21 -14.40
N ALA A 346 -1.85 29.97 -14.92
CA ALA A 346 -1.10 30.95 -14.14
C ALA A 346 -1.99 32.06 -13.55
N LYS A 347 -3.06 32.46 -14.26
CA LYS A 347 -3.99 33.52 -13.84
C LYS A 347 -5.06 33.03 -12.87
N LYS A 348 -5.48 31.76 -12.95
CA LYS A 348 -6.57 31.20 -12.15
C LYS A 348 -6.01 30.32 -11.02
N GLY A 349 -6.12 30.81 -9.78
CA GLY A 349 -5.54 30.14 -8.60
C GLY A 349 -5.99 28.69 -8.41
N HIS A 350 -7.25 28.38 -8.67
CA HIS A 350 -7.78 27.02 -8.51
C HIS A 350 -7.19 26.02 -9.53
N TYR A 351 -6.98 26.44 -10.79
CA TYR A 351 -6.26 25.64 -11.78
C TYR A 351 -4.78 25.49 -11.43
N ARG A 352 -4.13 26.57 -10.97
CA ARG A 352 -2.70 26.54 -10.61
C ARG A 352 -2.43 25.50 -9.52
N GLU A 353 -3.24 25.50 -8.47
CA GLU A 353 -3.07 24.59 -7.35
C GLU A 353 -3.44 23.15 -7.75
N ALA A 354 -4.53 22.96 -8.49
CA ALA A 354 -4.86 21.64 -9.06
C ALA A 354 -3.70 21.07 -9.89
N PHE A 355 -3.11 21.89 -10.77
CA PHE A 355 -1.98 21.47 -11.61
C PHE A 355 -0.74 21.14 -10.78
N ARG A 356 -0.47 21.88 -9.72
CA ARG A 356 0.64 21.62 -8.79
C ARG A 356 0.45 20.26 -8.11
N LEU A 357 -0.73 20.00 -7.56
CA LEU A 357 -1.03 18.75 -6.85
C LEU A 357 -1.04 17.54 -7.79
N ILE A 358 -1.63 17.69 -8.98
CA ILE A 358 -1.59 16.66 -10.02
C ILE A 358 -0.14 16.36 -10.42
N ASN A 359 0.72 17.38 -10.53
CA ASN A 359 2.13 17.16 -10.85
C ASN A 359 2.85 16.37 -9.75
N ILE A 360 2.60 16.68 -8.48
CA ILE A 360 3.18 15.94 -7.34
C ILE A 360 2.76 14.46 -7.40
N ALA A 361 1.46 14.20 -7.57
CA ALA A 361 0.92 12.84 -7.68
C ALA A 361 1.45 12.06 -8.91
N ASN A 362 1.69 12.77 -10.03
CA ASN A 362 2.28 12.18 -11.23
C ASN A 362 3.80 11.96 -11.09
N LEU A 363 4.54 12.85 -10.44
CA LEU A 363 5.98 12.72 -10.22
C LEU A 363 6.33 11.62 -9.22
N SER A 364 5.46 11.35 -8.23
CA SER A 364 5.53 10.12 -7.43
C SER A 364 5.38 8.84 -8.26
N SER A 365 5.01 8.94 -9.54
CA SER A 365 4.94 7.81 -10.49
C SER A 365 6.20 7.65 -11.36
N ALA A 366 7.01 8.71 -11.52
CA ALA A 366 8.12 8.75 -12.49
C ALA A 366 9.45 8.22 -11.94
N ARG A 367 9.54 7.90 -10.64
CA ARG A 367 10.71 7.25 -10.02
C ARG A 367 10.70 5.72 -10.13
N LEU A 368 9.81 5.18 -10.97
CA LEU A 368 9.64 3.74 -11.24
C LEU A 368 10.11 3.33 -12.65
N CYS A 369 10.98 4.12 -13.28
CA CYS A 369 11.68 3.73 -14.50
C CYS A 369 13.19 3.79 -14.29
#